data_AF-A0A4U5TT67-F1
#
_entry.id   AF-A0A4U5TT67-F1
#
_cell.length_a   1.000
_cell.length_b   1.000
_cell.length_c   1.000
_cell.angle_alpha   90.00
_cell.angle_beta   90.00
_cell.angle_gamma   90.00
#
_symmetry.space_group_name_H-M   'P 1'
#
loop_
_entity.id
_entity.type
_entity.pdbx_description
1 polymer ?
#
loop_
_entity_poly.entity_id
_entity_poly.type
_entity_poly.pdbx_seq_one_letter_code
_entity_poly.pdbx_strand_id
1 'polypeptide(L)'
;MKFNYVIIILVIILVSCVSKKKLNQAETEKSELEHQIAELKSEKEACEMNYKAIEEEVKSYKDIISELQGNAKNKVELTAGGQLLSEQSKSNVNQILSQMSADQVAQAQTLEDSINLAVGYNIKKDLSNQIGEEGISIDEAIDVKVHEPVVLITLIDKVLFKSGSYWVDKKAYRLLAKISDVINSEPNIDVRVDGHTDNMPLAESSYIVDNWDLSIRRAASVVRTLENKFGVEGERLIASGRSKYAPVADNSTKEGRALNRRTTILLMPDVEHYMALINGDMNSQSYESPTGAKTNQDKSQAPKNTIIEPKTPQEE
;
A
#
# COMPACT_ATOMS: atom_id res chain seq x y z
N MET A 1 -106.94 -2.15 -47.66
CA MET A 1 -105.97 -1.86 -46.58
C MET A 1 -105.12 -3.05 -46.11
N LYS A 2 -105.48 -4.32 -46.34
CA LYS A 2 -104.67 -5.48 -45.87
C LYS A 2 -103.44 -5.83 -46.74
N PHE A 3 -103.41 -5.45 -48.02
CA PHE A 3 -102.31 -5.78 -48.95
C PHE A 3 -101.04 -4.93 -48.73
N ASN A 4 -101.20 -3.66 -48.35
CA ASN A 4 -100.05 -2.76 -48.12
C ASN A 4 -99.26 -3.11 -46.85
N TYR A 5 -99.90 -3.70 -45.83
CA TYR A 5 -99.19 -4.15 -44.62
C TYR A 5 -98.31 -5.38 -44.87
N VAL A 6 -98.72 -6.28 -45.77
CA VAL A 6 -97.93 -7.47 -46.12
C VAL A 6 -96.65 -7.08 -46.87
N ILE A 7 -96.73 -6.09 -47.77
CA ILE A 7 -95.56 -5.58 -48.51
C ILE A 7 -94.59 -4.87 -47.57
N ILE A 8 -95.08 -4.05 -46.64
CA ILE A 8 -94.23 -3.35 -45.67
C ILE A 8 -93.52 -4.35 -44.73
N ILE A 9 -94.22 -5.39 -44.26
CA ILE A 9 -93.61 -6.45 -43.42
C ILE A 9 -92.57 -7.27 -44.21
N LEU A 10 -92.83 -7.57 -45.49
CA LEU A 10 -91.89 -8.30 -46.35
C LEU A 10 -90.61 -7.50 -46.64
N VAL A 11 -90.74 -6.18 -46.84
CA VAL A 11 -89.61 -5.27 -47.06
C VAL A 11 -88.76 -5.10 -45.79
N ILE A 12 -89.37 -5.10 -44.60
CA ILE A 12 -88.63 -5.02 -43.33
C ILE A 12 -87.82 -6.31 -43.07
N ILE A 13 -88.32 -7.48 -43.48
CA ILE A 13 -87.60 -8.75 -43.31
C ILE A 13 -86.39 -8.85 -44.25
N LEU A 14 -86.49 -8.32 -45.48
CA LEU A 14 -85.43 -8.41 -46.49
C LEU A 14 -84.23 -7.46 -46.28
N VAL A 15 -84.33 -6.48 -45.36
CA VAL A 15 -83.23 -5.54 -45.05
C VAL A 15 -82.39 -6.01 -43.85
N SER A 16 -82.73 -7.14 -43.22
CA SER A 16 -82.08 -7.60 -41.97
C SER A 16 -80.89 -8.57 -42.14
N CYS A 17 -80.52 -8.95 -43.36
CA CYS A 17 -79.46 -9.95 -43.58
C CYS A 17 -78.10 -9.32 -43.91
N VAL A 18 -77.26 -9.13 -42.89
CA VAL A 18 -75.81 -9.02 -43.10
C VAL A 18 -75.30 -10.33 -43.75
N SER A 19 -74.43 -10.25 -44.76
CA SER A 19 -73.96 -11.46 -45.43
C SER A 19 -73.15 -12.34 -44.46
N LYS A 20 -73.43 -13.64 -44.40
CA LYS A 20 -72.74 -14.60 -43.50
C LYS A 20 -71.21 -14.49 -43.55
N LYS A 21 -70.66 -14.14 -44.72
CA LYS A 21 -69.22 -13.91 -44.90
C LYS A 21 -68.70 -12.71 -44.09
N LYS A 22 -69.43 -11.58 -44.08
CA LYS A 22 -69.08 -10.40 -43.28
C LYS A 22 -69.24 -10.64 -41.78
N LEU A 23 -70.23 -11.44 -41.40
CA LEU A 23 -70.47 -11.81 -40.00
C LEU A 23 -69.34 -12.71 -39.48
N ASN A 24 -69.00 -13.77 -40.22
CA ASN A 24 -67.88 -14.65 -39.87
C ASN A 24 -66.54 -13.89 -39.88
N GLN A 25 -66.33 -12.95 -40.81
CA GLN A 25 -65.13 -12.13 -40.84
C GLN A 25 -65.04 -11.21 -39.60
N ALA A 26 -66.14 -10.56 -39.22
CA ALA A 26 -66.19 -9.73 -38.02
C ALA A 26 -65.99 -10.56 -36.74
N GLU A 27 -66.49 -11.80 -36.70
CA GLU A 27 -66.24 -12.73 -35.59
C GLU A 27 -64.77 -13.18 -35.50
N THR A 28 -64.12 -13.44 -36.64
CA THR A 28 -62.67 -13.75 -36.66
C THR A 28 -61.83 -12.55 -36.24
N GLU A 29 -62.14 -11.35 -36.75
CA GLU A 29 -61.44 -10.11 -36.36
C GLU A 29 -61.63 -9.81 -34.88
N LYS A 30 -62.84 -10.03 -34.33
CA LYS A 30 -63.10 -9.89 -32.89
C LYS A 30 -62.27 -10.87 -32.07
N SER A 31 -62.22 -12.14 -32.47
CA SER A 31 -61.42 -13.16 -31.77
C SER A 31 -59.93 -12.85 -31.82
N GLU A 32 -59.44 -12.31 -32.94
CA GLU A 32 -58.04 -11.93 -33.11
C GLU A 32 -57.67 -10.69 -32.28
N LEU A 33 -58.56 -9.69 -32.24
CA LEU A 33 -58.41 -8.52 -31.35
C LEU A 33 -58.44 -8.91 -29.88
N GLU A 34 -59.32 -9.84 -29.47
CA GLU A 34 -59.37 -10.34 -28.10
C GLU A 34 -58.06 -11.06 -27.71
N HIS A 35 -57.47 -11.81 -28.63
CA HIS A 35 -56.14 -12.42 -28.43
C HIS A 35 -55.05 -11.36 -28.27
N GLN A 36 -54.97 -10.38 -29.17
CA GLN A 36 -53.98 -9.30 -29.11
C GLN A 36 -54.10 -8.48 -27.82
N ILE A 37 -55.33 -8.21 -27.36
CA ILE A 37 -55.56 -7.51 -26.08
C ILE A 37 -55.04 -8.34 -24.90
N ALA A 38 -55.25 -9.66 -24.90
CA ALA A 38 -54.74 -10.53 -23.85
C ALA A 38 -53.21 -10.60 -23.83
N GLU A 39 -52.59 -10.71 -25.01
CA GLU A 39 -51.14 -10.73 -25.19
C GLU A 39 -50.49 -9.41 -24.74
N LEU A 40 -50.99 -8.28 -25.25
CA LEU A 40 -50.53 -6.93 -24.85
C LEU A 40 -50.70 -6.68 -23.36
N LYS A 41 -51.76 -7.21 -22.74
CA LYS A 41 -51.97 -7.08 -21.30
C LYS A 41 -50.92 -7.87 -20.52
N SER A 42 -50.62 -9.10 -20.94
CA SER A 42 -49.57 -9.92 -20.33
C SER A 42 -48.19 -9.29 -20.46
N GLU A 43 -47.87 -8.74 -21.65
CA GLU A 43 -46.61 -8.03 -21.88
C GLU A 43 -46.49 -6.75 -21.06
N LYS A 44 -47.59 -5.99 -20.92
CA LYS A 44 -47.64 -4.81 -20.07
C LYS A 44 -47.36 -5.16 -18.61
N GLU A 45 -47.98 -6.22 -18.08
CA GLU A 45 -47.76 -6.67 -16.71
C GLU A 45 -46.30 -7.12 -16.50
N ALA A 46 -45.70 -7.83 -17.46
CA ALA A 46 -44.29 -8.20 -17.42
C ALA A 46 -43.35 -6.97 -17.46
N CYS A 47 -43.66 -5.99 -18.31
CA CYS A 47 -42.91 -4.75 -18.42
C CYS A 47 -42.98 -3.92 -17.12
N GLU A 48 -44.17 -3.83 -16.50
CA GLU A 48 -44.36 -3.15 -15.21
C GLU A 48 -43.59 -3.82 -14.06
N MET A 49 -43.50 -5.15 -14.05
CA MET A 49 -42.67 -5.87 -13.07
C MET A 49 -41.18 -5.57 -13.28
N ASN A 50 -40.70 -5.62 -14.52
CA ASN A 50 -39.30 -5.31 -14.83
C ASN A 50 -38.95 -3.86 -14.49
N TYR A 51 -39.85 -2.91 -14.78
CA TYR A 51 -39.66 -1.50 -14.44
C TYR A 51 -39.46 -1.30 -12.94
N LYS A 52 -40.28 -1.95 -12.10
CA LYS A 52 -40.15 -1.89 -10.64
C LYS A 52 -38.83 -2.49 -10.15
N ALA A 53 -38.41 -3.63 -10.70
CA ALA A 53 -37.13 -4.25 -10.32
C ALA A 53 -35.94 -3.33 -10.65
N ILE A 54 -35.96 -2.70 -11.84
CA ILE A 54 -34.93 -1.72 -12.24
C ILE A 54 -34.96 -0.50 -11.31
N GLU A 55 -36.14 -0.02 -10.90
CA GLU A 55 -36.27 1.12 -9.99
C GLU A 55 -35.67 0.82 -8.60
N GLU A 56 -35.90 -0.38 -8.07
CA GLU A 56 -35.27 -0.84 -6.82
C GLU A 56 -33.75 -0.97 -6.94
N GLU A 57 -33.25 -1.49 -8.06
CA GLU A 57 -31.81 -1.60 -8.32
C GLU A 57 -31.14 -0.23 -8.45
N VAL A 58 -31.76 0.71 -9.17
CA VAL A 58 -31.31 2.11 -9.29
C VAL A 58 -31.29 2.78 -7.92
N LYS A 59 -32.27 2.50 -7.05
CA LYS A 59 -32.27 3.01 -5.68
C LYS A 59 -31.08 2.45 -4.88
N SER A 60 -30.84 1.15 -4.94
CA SER A 60 -29.67 0.51 -4.31
C SER A 60 -28.35 1.15 -4.78
N TYR A 61 -28.17 1.35 -6.09
CA TYR A 61 -26.98 2.03 -6.61
C TYR A 61 -26.86 3.47 -6.14
N LYS A 62 -27.97 4.23 -6.07
CA LYS A 62 -27.95 5.61 -5.54
C LYS A 62 -27.57 5.65 -4.07
N ASP A 63 -28.08 4.72 -3.26
CA ASP A 63 -27.77 4.63 -1.84
C ASP A 63 -26.27 4.29 -1.64
N ILE A 64 -25.73 3.33 -2.40
CA ILE A 64 -24.30 2.99 -2.41
C ILE A 64 -23.45 4.17 -2.87
N ILE A 65 -23.82 4.88 -3.94
CA ILE A 65 -23.09 6.06 -4.42
C ILE A 65 -23.11 7.16 -3.35
N SER A 66 -24.24 7.37 -2.68
CA SER A 66 -24.37 8.36 -1.61
C SER A 66 -23.52 7.99 -0.39
N GLU A 67 -23.45 6.70 -0.04
CA GLU A 67 -22.58 6.17 1.02
C GLU A 67 -21.10 6.32 0.65
N LEU A 68 -20.69 5.92 -0.55
CA LEU A 68 -19.33 6.10 -1.05
C LEU A 68 -18.95 7.59 -1.13
N GLN A 69 -19.87 8.46 -1.57
CA GLN A 69 -19.65 9.90 -1.62
C GLN A 69 -19.67 10.55 -0.25
N GLY A 70 -20.45 10.04 0.72
CA GLY A 70 -20.45 10.49 2.11
C GLY A 70 -19.16 10.12 2.83
N ASN A 71 -18.65 8.91 2.58
CA ASN A 71 -17.34 8.45 3.04
C ASN A 71 -16.20 9.26 2.38
N ALA A 72 -16.34 9.63 1.10
CA ALA A 72 -15.37 10.48 0.41
C ALA A 72 -15.42 11.96 0.88
N LYS A 73 -16.61 12.53 1.10
CA LYS A 73 -16.80 13.92 1.57
C LYS A 73 -16.26 14.18 2.97
N ASN A 74 -16.11 13.14 3.79
CA ASN A 74 -15.59 13.27 5.14
C ASN A 74 -14.06 13.16 5.26
N LYS A 75 -13.28 12.90 4.20
CA LYS A 75 -11.85 12.66 4.48
C LYS A 75 -10.79 12.85 3.41
N VAL A 76 -11.04 13.44 2.23
CA VAL A 76 -9.94 13.45 1.25
C VAL A 76 -9.90 14.65 0.31
N GLU A 77 -8.85 15.46 0.45
CA GLU A 77 -8.44 16.44 -0.56
C GLU A 77 -7.29 15.83 -1.37
N LEU A 78 -7.48 15.74 -2.70
CA LEU A 78 -6.45 15.30 -3.63
C LEU A 78 -5.32 16.34 -3.65
N THR A 79 -4.15 15.99 -3.14
CA THR A 79 -2.96 16.83 -3.28
C THR A 79 -2.35 16.62 -4.67
N ALA A 80 -1.58 17.61 -5.15
CA ALA A 80 -1.02 17.64 -6.52
C ALA A 80 -0.11 16.45 -6.88
N GLY A 81 0.24 15.58 -5.93
CA GLY A 81 0.99 14.33 -6.12
C GLY A 81 0.16 13.04 -6.08
N GLY A 82 -1.17 13.11 -5.96
CA GLY A 82 -2.05 11.94 -5.98
C GLY A 82 -2.18 11.19 -4.66
N GLN A 83 -1.64 11.71 -3.56
CA GLN A 83 -1.83 11.14 -2.22
C GLN A 83 -3.06 11.75 -1.52
N LEU A 84 -3.91 10.83 -1.07
CA LEU A 84 -5.17 11.04 -0.36
C LEU A 84 -4.87 11.28 1.14
N LEU A 85 -5.01 12.51 1.65
CA LEU A 85 -4.74 12.85 3.06
C LEU A 85 -5.97 13.45 3.76
N SER A 86 -6.13 13.15 5.06
CA SER A 86 -7.24 13.66 5.86
C SER A 86 -6.92 14.99 6.55
N GLU A 87 -7.96 15.76 6.91
CA GLU A 87 -7.79 17.01 7.69
C GLU A 87 -7.13 16.77 9.06
N GLN A 88 -7.35 15.61 9.67
CA GLN A 88 -6.68 15.21 10.91
C GLN A 88 -5.16 15.05 10.70
N SER A 89 -4.76 14.43 9.59
CA SER A 89 -3.35 14.25 9.20
C SER A 89 -2.65 15.61 9.09
N LYS A 90 -3.28 16.58 8.42
CA LYS A 90 -2.77 17.95 8.28
C LYS A 90 -2.63 18.64 9.64
N SER A 91 -3.61 18.47 10.53
CA SER A 91 -3.58 19.04 11.88
C SER A 91 -2.40 18.49 12.70
N ASN A 92 -2.18 17.18 12.67
CA ASN A 92 -1.07 16.54 13.38
C ASN A 92 0.30 16.99 12.86
N VAL A 93 0.46 17.08 11.54
CA VAL A 93 1.69 17.61 10.91
C VAL A 93 1.94 19.04 11.40
N ASN A 94 0.95 19.92 11.35
CA ASN A 94 1.09 21.30 11.83
C ASN A 94 1.45 21.38 13.32
N GLN A 95 0.90 20.49 14.15
CA GLN A 95 1.25 20.41 15.57
C GLN A 95 2.71 20.00 15.77
N ILE A 96 3.22 19.03 15.00
CA ILE A 96 4.63 18.60 15.08
C ILE A 96 5.56 19.72 14.60
N LEU A 97 5.24 20.35 13.47
CA LEU A 97 6.02 21.47 12.91
C LEU A 97 6.11 22.65 13.89
N SER A 98 5.08 22.87 14.71
CA SER A 98 5.12 23.90 15.76
C SER A 98 6.16 23.65 16.86
N GLN A 99 6.66 22.42 17.00
CA GLN A 99 7.71 22.04 17.96
C GLN A 99 9.14 22.21 17.38
N MET A 100 9.26 22.60 16.11
CA MET A 100 10.52 22.73 15.39
C MET A 100 10.96 24.20 15.30
N SER A 101 12.23 24.46 14.97
CA SER A 101 12.69 25.84 14.79
C SER A 101 12.14 26.43 13.48
N ALA A 102 11.93 27.76 13.46
CA ALA A 102 11.47 28.46 12.27
C ALA A 102 12.35 28.20 11.04
N ASP A 103 13.67 28.06 11.22
CA ASP A 103 14.63 27.76 10.16
C ASP A 103 14.50 26.34 9.59
N GLN A 104 14.08 25.36 10.41
CA GLN A 104 13.83 23.99 9.96
C GLN A 104 12.52 23.92 9.18
N VAL A 105 11.47 24.59 9.67
CA VAL A 105 10.16 24.62 9.00
C VAL A 105 10.21 25.41 7.70
N ALA A 106 11.03 26.47 7.63
CA ALA A 106 11.20 27.27 6.41
C ALA A 106 11.81 26.50 5.22
N GLN A 107 12.44 25.34 5.47
CA GLN A 107 12.97 24.47 4.42
C GLN A 107 11.88 23.64 3.74
N ALA A 108 10.70 23.51 4.34
CA ALA A 108 9.58 22.79 3.76
C ALA A 108 8.75 23.72 2.86
N GLN A 109 8.84 23.53 1.54
CA GLN A 109 8.09 24.34 0.56
C GLN A 109 6.78 23.68 0.15
N THR A 110 6.73 22.35 0.19
CA THR A 110 5.55 21.56 -0.15
C THR A 110 4.94 20.90 1.09
N LEU A 111 3.71 20.40 0.93
CA LEU A 111 3.07 19.57 1.96
C LEU A 111 3.87 18.28 2.20
N GLU A 112 4.43 17.70 1.15
CA GLU A 112 5.29 16.53 1.24
C GLU A 112 6.55 16.81 2.08
N ASP A 113 7.22 17.94 1.85
CA ASP A 113 8.37 18.34 2.66
C ASP A 113 7.98 18.54 4.13
N SER A 114 6.82 19.14 4.37
CA SER A 114 6.26 19.39 5.70
C SER A 114 5.99 18.08 6.45
N ILE A 115 5.50 17.07 5.74
CA ILE A 115 5.27 15.73 6.27
C ILE A 115 6.59 15.03 6.58
N ASN A 116 7.51 14.99 5.62
CA ASN A 116 8.83 14.38 5.78
C ASN A 116 9.57 14.98 6.98
N LEU A 117 9.46 16.30 7.15
CA LEU A 117 10.04 17.02 8.26
C LEU A 117 9.42 16.62 9.61
N ALA A 118 8.09 16.50 9.68
CA ALA A 118 7.38 16.09 10.89
C ALA A 118 7.71 14.63 11.29
N VAL A 119 7.72 13.71 10.32
CA VAL A 119 8.10 12.30 10.54
C VAL A 119 9.55 12.21 11.03
N GLY A 120 10.47 12.90 10.37
CA GLY A 120 11.88 12.93 10.73
C GLY A 120 12.13 13.50 12.13
N TYR A 121 11.38 14.53 12.50
CA TYR A 121 11.45 15.12 13.83
C TYR A 121 11.01 14.14 14.93
N ASN A 122 9.87 13.45 14.77
CA ASN A 122 9.39 12.49 15.76
C ASN A 122 10.38 11.34 15.95
N ILE A 123 10.89 10.79 14.84
CA ILE A 123 11.88 9.71 14.90
C ILE A 123 13.17 10.22 15.54
N LYS A 124 13.68 11.38 15.13
CA LYS A 124 14.89 11.97 15.75
C LYS A 124 14.67 12.20 17.25
N LYS A 125 13.52 12.73 17.66
CA LYS A 125 13.16 12.96 19.06
C LYS A 125 13.14 11.66 19.85
N ASP A 126 12.52 10.60 19.34
CA ASP A 126 12.46 9.30 20.00
C ASP A 126 13.84 8.65 20.11
N LEU A 127 14.64 8.69 19.04
CA LEU A 127 16.04 8.23 19.09
C LEU A 127 16.85 9.07 20.09
N SER A 128 16.73 10.39 20.06
CA SER A 128 17.55 11.30 20.88
C SER A 128 17.23 11.17 22.37
N ASN A 129 15.94 11.06 22.73
CA ASN A 129 15.49 10.82 24.10
C ASN A 129 16.02 9.49 24.66
N GLN A 130 16.27 8.51 23.79
CA GLN A 130 16.69 7.17 24.19
C GLN A 130 18.22 6.96 24.21
N ILE A 131 18.99 7.86 23.60
CA ILE A 131 20.46 7.77 23.49
C ILE A 131 21.17 8.71 24.51
N GLY A 132 20.47 9.69 25.09
CA GLY A 132 21.02 10.83 25.86
C GLY A 132 21.78 10.60 27.17
N GLU A 133 22.31 9.41 27.49
CA GLU A 133 22.99 9.18 28.78
C GLU A 133 24.51 8.95 28.69
N GLU A 134 25.11 8.72 27.53
CA GLU A 134 26.55 8.41 27.46
C GLU A 134 27.27 9.22 26.38
N GLY A 135 27.84 10.38 26.78
CA GLY A 135 29.11 10.96 26.29
C GLY A 135 29.39 11.11 24.78
N ILE A 136 28.46 10.72 23.90
CA ILE A 136 28.52 10.82 22.46
C ILE A 136 27.62 11.99 22.10
N SER A 137 28.18 13.07 21.56
CA SER A 137 27.41 14.15 20.96
C SER A 137 26.61 13.59 19.78
N ILE A 138 25.34 13.28 20.02
CA ILE A 138 24.42 12.65 19.06
C ILE A 138 24.33 13.48 17.77
N ASP A 139 24.33 14.80 17.90
CA ASP A 139 24.20 15.72 16.76
C ASP A 139 25.39 15.69 15.78
N GLU A 140 26.55 15.19 16.18
CA GLU A 140 27.70 15.02 15.27
C GLU A 140 27.86 13.59 14.73
N ALA A 141 27.14 12.63 15.30
CA ALA A 141 27.32 11.20 15.07
C ALA A 141 26.20 10.57 14.23
N ILE A 142 25.00 11.13 14.33
CA ILE A 142 23.76 10.60 13.74
C ILE A 142 23.07 11.74 12.99
N ASP A 143 22.89 11.55 11.69
CA ASP A 143 22.11 12.44 10.83
C ASP A 143 20.86 11.68 10.37
N VAL A 144 19.68 12.12 10.85
CA VAL A 144 18.39 11.53 10.46
C VAL A 144 17.77 12.47 9.43
N LYS A 145 17.60 11.96 8.21
CA LYS A 145 16.92 12.66 7.11
C LYS A 145 15.72 11.83 6.70
N VAL A 146 14.66 12.48 6.23
CA VAL A 146 13.53 11.78 5.61
C VAL A 146 13.49 12.21 4.16
N HIS A 147 13.49 11.25 3.26
CA HIS A 147 13.49 11.48 1.82
C HIS A 147 12.61 10.41 1.18
N GLU A 148 11.47 10.83 0.63
CA GLU A 148 10.48 10.00 -0.09
C GLU A 148 10.16 8.65 0.57
N PRO A 149 8.93 8.44 1.07
CA PRO A 149 8.55 7.80 2.37
C PRO A 149 9.63 7.19 3.30
N VAL A 150 10.90 7.23 2.97
CA VAL A 150 11.98 6.47 3.58
C VAL A 150 12.69 7.35 4.60
N VAL A 151 12.88 6.78 5.78
CA VAL A 151 13.64 7.42 6.84
C VAL A 151 15.08 6.97 6.73
N LEU A 152 15.95 7.93 6.46
CA LEU A 152 17.38 7.75 6.25
C LEU A 152 18.14 8.08 7.53
N ILE A 153 18.57 7.06 8.27
CA ILE A 153 19.44 7.21 9.44
C ILE A 153 20.88 7.02 8.99
N THR A 154 21.63 8.11 8.93
CA THR A 154 23.06 8.09 8.55
C THR A 154 23.93 8.09 9.81
N LEU A 155 24.81 7.10 9.89
CA LEU A 155 25.72 6.89 11.01
C LEU A 155 27.17 6.95 10.51
N ILE A 156 28.01 7.77 11.15
CA ILE A 156 29.44 7.80 10.82
C ILE A 156 30.08 6.50 11.30
N ASP A 157 30.92 5.87 10.46
CA ASP A 157 31.48 4.55 10.75
C ASP A 157 32.31 4.50 12.05
N LYS A 158 32.88 5.61 12.51
CA LYS A 158 33.62 5.70 13.79
C LYS A 158 32.75 5.36 15.02
N VAL A 159 31.44 5.51 14.87
CA VAL A 159 30.43 5.21 15.90
C VAL A 159 30.14 3.71 15.93
N LEU A 160 30.03 3.10 14.75
CA LEU A 160 29.64 1.71 14.58
C LEU A 160 30.80 0.72 14.66
N PHE A 161 31.98 1.08 14.17
CA PHE A 161 33.10 0.17 13.96
C PHE A 161 34.39 0.72 14.55
N LYS A 162 35.34 -0.19 14.80
CA LYS A 162 36.75 0.17 15.00
C LYS A 162 37.40 0.54 13.66
N SER A 163 38.46 1.33 13.70
CA SER A 163 39.23 1.69 12.50
C SER A 163 39.67 0.43 11.73
N GLY A 164 39.42 0.40 10.42
CA GLY A 164 39.76 -0.73 9.55
C GLY A 164 38.94 -2.02 9.78
N SER A 165 37.93 -1.99 10.66
CA SER A 165 37.09 -3.14 10.99
C SER A 165 35.70 -3.03 10.33
N TYR A 166 35.06 -4.17 10.10
CA TYR A 166 33.62 -4.30 9.86
C TYR A 166 32.85 -4.89 11.05
N TRP A 167 33.56 -5.35 12.09
CA TRP A 167 32.92 -5.84 13.31
C TRP A 167 32.31 -4.66 14.07
N VAL A 168 31.01 -4.76 14.34
CA VAL A 168 30.27 -3.77 15.13
C VAL A 168 30.88 -3.70 16.52
N ASP A 169 31.28 -2.49 16.93
CA ASP A 169 31.84 -2.22 18.25
C ASP A 169 30.75 -2.32 19.33
N LYS A 170 31.11 -2.82 20.51
CA LYS A 170 30.18 -2.95 21.64
C LYS A 170 29.55 -1.62 22.03
N LYS A 171 30.28 -0.50 21.87
CA LYS A 171 29.74 0.85 22.13
C LYS A 171 28.55 1.19 21.22
N ALA A 172 28.48 0.58 20.03
CA ALA A 172 27.40 0.78 19.08
C ALA A 172 26.15 -0.05 19.41
N TYR A 173 26.25 -1.04 20.31
CA TYR A 173 25.13 -1.91 20.63
C TYR A 173 23.97 -1.18 21.27
N ARG A 174 24.23 -0.19 22.14
CA ARG A 174 23.14 0.61 22.73
C ARG A 174 22.38 1.37 21.65
N LEU A 175 23.10 1.98 20.70
CA LEU A 175 22.49 2.68 19.56
C LEU A 175 21.69 1.73 18.67
N LEU A 176 22.29 0.60 18.26
CA LEU A 176 21.62 -0.38 17.41
C LEU A 176 20.42 -1.02 18.10
N ALA A 177 20.47 -1.22 19.43
CA ALA A 177 19.32 -1.64 20.23
C ALA A 177 18.16 -0.64 20.14
N LYS A 178 18.47 0.66 20.13
CA LYS A 178 17.42 1.70 19.99
C LYS A 178 16.83 1.75 18.59
N ILE A 179 17.67 1.58 17.58
CA ILE A 179 17.18 1.47 16.20
C ILE A 179 16.32 0.21 16.07
N SER A 180 16.70 -0.92 16.66
CA SER A 180 15.86 -2.13 16.65
C SER A 180 14.57 -1.99 17.46
N ASP A 181 14.55 -1.24 18.56
CA ASP A 181 13.31 -0.96 19.32
C ASP A 181 12.27 -0.29 18.39
N VAL A 182 12.71 0.68 17.58
CA VAL A 182 11.86 1.38 16.58
C VAL A 182 11.47 0.47 15.41
N ILE A 183 12.39 -0.37 14.93
CA ILE A 183 12.09 -1.32 13.85
C ILE A 183 11.08 -2.37 14.32
N ASN A 184 11.20 -2.85 15.56
CA ASN A 184 10.36 -3.90 16.11
C ASN A 184 9.00 -3.38 16.60
N SER A 185 8.89 -2.09 16.94
CA SER A 185 7.57 -1.49 17.20
C SER A 185 6.71 -1.44 15.94
N GLU A 186 7.33 -1.45 14.75
CA GLU A 186 6.65 -1.32 13.47
C GLU A 186 6.96 -2.51 12.54
N PRO A 187 6.15 -3.59 12.57
CA PRO A 187 6.44 -4.80 11.79
C PRO A 187 6.38 -4.62 10.26
N ASN A 188 5.74 -3.56 9.78
CA ASN A 188 5.54 -3.29 8.34
C ASN A 188 6.65 -2.43 7.71
N ILE A 189 7.79 -2.27 8.39
CA ILE A 189 8.92 -1.49 7.89
C ILE A 189 10.03 -2.42 7.39
N ASP A 190 10.40 -2.32 6.13
CA ASP A 190 11.63 -2.94 5.63
C ASP A 190 12.84 -2.09 5.98
N VAL A 191 13.97 -2.74 6.24
CA VAL A 191 15.20 -2.08 6.69
C VAL A 191 16.33 -2.42 5.75
N ARG A 192 16.83 -1.41 5.04
CA ARG A 192 18.01 -1.52 4.19
C ARG A 192 19.20 -0.83 4.83
N VAL A 193 20.31 -1.56 4.96
CA VAL A 193 21.57 -1.03 5.46
C VAL A 193 22.54 -0.90 4.29
N ASP A 194 22.93 0.33 3.97
CA ASP A 194 23.92 0.66 2.94
C ASP A 194 25.27 1.05 3.58
N GLY A 195 26.32 0.31 3.27
CA GLY A 195 27.70 0.66 3.65
C GLY A 195 28.36 1.58 2.61
N HIS A 196 29.10 2.59 3.06
CA HIS A 196 29.88 3.49 2.21
C HIS A 196 31.33 3.59 2.69
N THR A 197 32.26 3.85 1.76
CA THR A 197 33.67 4.09 2.08
C THR A 197 34.13 5.43 1.54
N ASP A 198 35.31 5.87 1.96
CA ASP A 198 36.04 6.92 1.23
C ASP A 198 36.77 6.32 0.01
N ASN A 199 37.53 7.15 -0.69
CA ASN A 199 38.30 6.74 -1.87
C ASN A 199 39.66 6.11 -1.55
N MET A 200 40.05 5.96 -0.28
CA MET A 200 41.36 5.44 0.06
C MET A 200 41.44 3.95 -0.28
N PRO A 201 42.55 3.48 -0.88
CA PRO A 201 42.78 2.04 -1.01
C PRO A 201 42.95 1.41 0.37
N LEU A 202 42.54 0.14 0.49
CA LEU A 202 42.85 -0.65 1.67
C LEU A 202 44.35 -0.95 1.73
N ALA A 203 44.86 -1.20 2.93
CA ALA A 203 46.26 -1.61 3.09
C ALA A 203 46.51 -2.93 2.33
N GLU A 204 47.70 -3.09 1.75
CA GLU A 204 48.06 -4.32 1.01
C GLU A 204 47.98 -5.59 1.87
N SER A 205 48.16 -5.45 3.19
CA SER A 205 48.03 -6.54 4.17
C SER A 205 46.58 -6.83 4.59
N SER A 206 45.60 -6.11 4.05
CA SER A 206 44.19 -6.30 4.35
C SER A 206 43.69 -7.63 3.79
N TYR A 207 42.94 -8.37 4.60
CA TYR A 207 42.19 -9.56 4.17
C TYR A 207 40.87 -9.21 3.47
N ILE A 208 40.47 -7.94 3.54
CA ILE A 208 39.34 -7.36 2.80
C ILE A 208 39.87 -6.92 1.44
N VAL A 209 39.20 -7.36 0.37
CA VAL A 209 39.70 -7.26 -1.01
C VAL A 209 39.75 -5.81 -1.49
N ASP A 210 38.66 -5.07 -1.34
CA ASP A 210 38.53 -3.69 -1.81
C ASP A 210 37.43 -2.95 -1.03
N ASN A 211 37.14 -1.72 -1.48
CA ASN A 211 36.08 -0.90 -0.88
C ASN A 211 34.66 -1.47 -1.12
N TRP A 212 34.44 -2.28 -2.17
CA TRP A 212 33.17 -2.99 -2.32
C TRP A 212 33.00 -4.01 -1.21
N ASP A 213 34.01 -4.87 -1.02
CA ASP A 213 34.03 -5.89 0.01
C ASP A 213 33.89 -5.29 1.42
N LEU A 214 34.63 -4.19 1.72
CA LEU A 214 34.50 -3.49 3.00
C LEU A 214 33.08 -2.98 3.25
N SER A 215 32.50 -2.31 2.26
CA SER A 215 31.18 -1.70 2.39
C SER A 215 30.07 -2.73 2.63
N ILE A 216 30.09 -3.83 1.88
CA ILE A 216 29.11 -4.92 2.00
C ILE A 216 29.27 -5.62 3.36
N ARG A 217 30.50 -5.90 3.79
CA ARG A 217 30.77 -6.54 5.10
C ARG A 217 30.29 -5.68 6.26
N ARG A 218 30.47 -4.35 6.20
CA ARG A 218 29.95 -3.44 7.22
C ARG A 218 28.43 -3.47 7.30
N ALA A 219 27.75 -3.35 6.17
CA ALA A 219 26.30 -3.44 6.10
C ALA A 219 25.78 -4.78 6.64
N ALA A 220 26.36 -5.89 6.18
CA ALA A 220 26.00 -7.23 6.64
C ALA A 220 26.25 -7.44 8.14
N SER A 221 27.29 -6.82 8.70
CA SER A 221 27.59 -6.92 10.13
C SER A 221 26.56 -6.18 10.98
N VAL A 222 26.07 -5.03 10.51
CA VAL A 222 24.98 -4.30 11.17
C VAL A 222 23.68 -5.10 11.08
N VAL A 223 23.31 -5.59 9.89
CA VAL A 223 22.13 -6.46 9.68
C VAL A 223 22.16 -7.67 10.62
N ARG A 224 23.26 -8.42 10.65
CA ARG A 224 23.41 -9.57 11.55
C ARG A 224 23.34 -9.18 13.02
N THR A 225 23.80 -7.99 13.38
CA THR A 225 23.69 -7.51 14.76
C THR A 225 22.24 -7.20 15.11
N LEU A 226 21.50 -6.54 14.22
CA LEU A 226 20.06 -6.27 14.39
C LEU A 226 19.27 -7.57 14.55
N GLU A 227 19.51 -8.55 13.67
CA GLU A 227 18.86 -9.85 13.70
C GLU A 227 19.25 -10.65 14.95
N ASN A 228 20.52 -11.05 15.05
CA ASN A 228 20.95 -12.07 16.03
C ASN A 228 20.99 -11.54 17.46
N LYS A 229 21.14 -10.23 17.64
CA LYS A 229 21.29 -9.63 18.97
C LYS A 229 20.05 -8.89 19.46
N PHE A 230 19.27 -8.33 18.53
CA PHE A 230 18.13 -7.49 18.88
C PHE A 230 16.79 -7.96 18.28
N GLY A 231 16.78 -9.13 17.63
CA GLY A 231 15.56 -9.83 17.27
C GLY A 231 14.77 -9.17 16.15
N VAL A 232 15.41 -8.37 15.28
CA VAL A 232 14.77 -7.89 14.06
C VAL A 232 14.61 -9.08 13.10
N GLU A 233 13.43 -9.25 12.53
CA GLU A 233 13.15 -10.34 11.59
C GLU A 233 14.02 -10.24 10.33
N GLY A 234 14.75 -11.30 10.02
CA GLY A 234 15.71 -11.32 8.90
C GLY A 234 15.07 -11.08 7.53
N GLU A 235 13.79 -11.43 7.36
CA GLU A 235 13.04 -11.23 6.09
C GLU A 235 12.90 -9.75 5.73
N ARG A 236 12.95 -8.86 6.74
CA ARG A 236 12.84 -7.41 6.59
C ARG A 236 14.19 -6.73 6.38
N LEU A 237 15.31 -7.47 6.47
CA LEU A 237 16.65 -6.91 6.49
C LEU A 237 17.37 -7.07 5.16
N ILE A 238 17.81 -5.95 4.60
CA ILE A 238 18.59 -5.89 3.35
C ILE A 238 19.96 -5.30 3.65
N ALA A 239 21.04 -6.03 3.31
CA ALA A 239 22.39 -5.50 3.36
C ALA A 239 22.86 -5.12 1.94
N SER A 240 23.39 -3.91 1.77
CA SER A 240 23.92 -3.44 0.50
C SER A 240 25.20 -2.61 0.69
N GLY A 241 26.07 -2.62 -0.32
CA GLY A 241 27.30 -1.83 -0.36
C GLY A 241 27.25 -0.80 -1.46
N ARG A 242 27.84 0.37 -1.20
CA ARG A 242 27.98 1.46 -2.18
C ARG A 242 29.43 1.80 -2.49
N SER A 243 30.38 1.15 -1.81
CA SER A 243 31.82 1.39 -1.96
C SER A 243 32.13 2.90 -1.89
N LYS A 244 33.13 3.36 -2.66
CA LYS A 244 33.57 4.77 -2.76
C LYS A 244 32.77 5.62 -3.74
N TYR A 245 31.79 5.04 -4.44
CA TYR A 245 31.14 5.65 -5.61
C TYR A 245 29.95 6.57 -5.27
N ALA A 246 29.61 6.72 -3.99
CA ALA A 246 28.56 7.62 -3.52
C ALA A 246 29.07 8.56 -2.40
N PRO A 247 30.04 9.44 -2.70
CA PRO A 247 30.54 10.42 -1.74
C PRO A 247 29.49 11.50 -1.44
N VAL A 248 29.43 11.93 -0.18
CA VAL A 248 28.62 13.08 0.28
C VAL A 248 29.47 14.31 0.58
N ALA A 249 30.80 14.15 0.60
CA ALA A 249 31.76 15.21 0.80
C ALA A 249 33.02 14.98 -0.05
N ASP A 250 33.84 16.01 -0.17
CA ASP A 250 35.10 15.93 -0.92
C ASP A 250 36.06 14.91 -0.31
N ASN A 251 36.58 13.99 -1.12
CA ASN A 251 37.56 12.99 -0.69
C ASN A 251 38.99 13.55 -0.56
N SER A 252 39.25 14.78 -0.99
CA SER A 252 40.57 15.41 -0.86
C SER A 252 40.93 15.73 0.60
N THR A 253 39.94 16.06 1.43
CA THR A 253 40.12 16.46 2.83
C THR A 253 39.93 15.28 3.79
N LYS A 254 40.58 15.33 4.96
CA LYS A 254 40.44 14.27 5.99
C LYS A 254 39.01 14.24 6.54
N GLU A 255 38.42 15.42 6.67
CA GLU A 255 37.08 15.68 7.16
C GLU A 255 36.04 15.12 6.18
N GLY A 256 36.16 15.42 4.89
CA GLY A 256 35.24 14.89 3.88
C GLY A 256 35.35 13.38 3.70
N ARG A 257 36.57 12.80 3.78
CA ARG A 257 36.72 11.33 3.85
C ARG A 257 36.03 10.73 5.08
N ALA A 258 36.07 11.42 6.23
CA ALA A 258 35.38 10.93 7.43
C ALA A 258 33.86 10.91 7.28
N LEU A 259 33.28 11.89 6.58
CA LEU A 259 31.85 11.91 6.25
C LEU A 259 31.48 10.83 5.21
N ASN A 260 32.38 10.52 4.28
CA ASN A 260 32.15 9.48 3.28
C ASN A 260 32.16 8.06 3.87
N ARG A 261 32.94 7.83 4.94
CA ARG A 261 32.92 6.57 5.72
C ARG A 261 31.70 6.55 6.65
N ARG A 262 30.58 6.10 6.11
CA ARG A 262 29.29 6.07 6.78
C ARG A 262 28.53 4.80 6.46
N THR A 263 27.62 4.45 7.37
CA THR A 263 26.61 3.44 7.16
C THR A 263 25.26 4.08 7.26
N THR A 264 24.41 3.77 6.30
CA THR A 264 23.09 4.35 6.15
C THR A 264 22.07 3.27 6.45
N ILE A 265 21.12 3.52 7.34
CA ILE A 265 20.00 2.63 7.65
C ILE A 265 18.74 3.30 7.13
N LEU A 266 18.14 2.71 6.10
CA LEU A 266 16.92 3.15 5.45
C LEU A 266 15.76 2.36 6.05
N LEU A 267 14.83 3.04 6.68
CA LEU A 267 13.54 2.48 7.09
C LEU A 267 12.55 2.79 5.98
N MET A 268 12.04 1.74 5.33
CA MET A 268 11.16 1.83 4.18
C MET A 268 9.77 1.37 4.63
N PRO A 269 8.91 2.29 5.11
CA PRO A 269 7.53 1.97 5.42
C PRO A 269 6.77 1.70 4.12
N ASP A 270 5.79 0.79 4.18
CA ASP A 270 4.82 0.68 3.10
C ASP A 270 3.94 1.93 3.00
N VAL A 271 3.21 2.09 1.89
CA VAL A 271 2.41 3.29 1.61
C VAL A 271 1.29 3.50 2.65
N GLU A 272 0.66 2.43 3.14
CA GLU A 272 -0.42 2.51 4.13
C GLU A 272 0.13 2.89 5.51
N HIS A 273 1.29 2.35 5.85
CA HIS A 273 1.99 2.59 7.09
C HIS A 273 2.61 3.98 7.14
N TYR A 274 3.13 4.49 6.02
CA TYR A 274 3.51 5.89 5.88
C TYR A 274 2.33 6.82 6.20
N MET A 275 1.12 6.50 5.73
CA MET A 275 -0.08 7.27 6.07
C MET A 275 -0.45 7.17 7.56
N ALA A 276 -0.24 6.02 8.21
CA ALA A 276 -0.45 5.86 9.66
C ALA A 276 0.50 6.73 10.50
N LEU A 277 1.78 6.82 10.12
CA LEU A 277 2.77 7.68 10.79
C LEU A 277 2.37 9.17 10.77
N ILE A 278 1.75 9.63 9.67
CA ILE A 278 1.24 11.00 9.55
C ILE A 278 0.01 11.22 10.46
N ASN A 279 -0.82 10.19 10.63
CA ASN A 279 -2.07 10.26 11.39
C ASN A 279 -1.86 10.20 12.90
N GLY A 280 -0.63 9.99 13.38
CA GLY A 280 -0.35 9.84 14.81
C GLY A 280 -0.99 8.59 15.42
N ASP A 281 -1.53 7.70 14.59
CA ASP A 281 -2.15 6.44 14.97
C ASP A 281 -1.08 5.34 14.98
N MET A 282 -0.13 5.45 15.93
CA MET A 282 0.96 4.49 16.17
C MET A 282 0.48 3.11 16.67
N ASN A 283 -0.80 2.80 16.53
CA ASN A 283 -1.43 1.63 17.15
C ASN A 283 -2.52 1.00 16.26
N SER A 284 -2.32 1.00 14.94
CA SER A 284 -3.16 0.22 14.04
C SER A 284 -2.61 -1.22 13.95
N GLN A 285 -3.30 -2.14 14.60
CA GLN A 285 -3.00 -3.58 14.48
C GLN A 285 -3.12 -4.02 13.02
N SER A 286 -2.16 -4.87 12.62
CA SER A 286 -2.07 -5.71 11.43
C SER A 286 -3.34 -5.83 10.57
N TYR A 287 -3.27 -5.29 9.35
CA TYR A 287 -4.08 -5.77 8.23
C TYR A 287 -3.21 -6.71 7.40
N GLU A 288 -3.53 -8.00 7.41
CA GLU A 288 -2.95 -8.95 6.46
C GLU A 288 -3.29 -8.50 5.03
N SER A 289 -2.25 -8.35 4.19
CA SER A 289 -2.43 -8.11 2.76
C SER A 289 -3.28 -9.22 2.12
N PRO A 290 -4.25 -8.91 1.25
CA PRO A 290 -5.03 -9.91 0.53
C PRO A 290 -4.22 -10.44 -0.65
N THR A 291 -3.12 -11.14 -0.40
CA THR A 291 -2.43 -11.99 -1.39
C THR A 291 -2.61 -13.46 -1.06
N GLY A 292 -3.84 -13.82 -0.64
CA GLY A 292 -4.29 -15.20 -0.55
C GLY A 292 -4.75 -15.73 -1.91
N ALA A 293 -3.81 -16.11 -2.78
CA ALA A 293 -4.12 -17.00 -3.90
C ALA A 293 -4.45 -18.39 -3.34
N LYS A 294 -5.72 -18.60 -2.97
CA LYS A 294 -6.25 -19.92 -2.60
C LYS A 294 -6.15 -20.86 -3.80
N THR A 295 -5.13 -21.72 -3.81
CA THR A 295 -5.17 -22.95 -4.61
C THR A 295 -5.87 -24.03 -3.78
N ASN A 296 -7.17 -24.17 -3.98
CA ASN A 296 -7.94 -25.33 -3.54
C ASN A 296 -7.76 -26.44 -4.58
N GLN A 297 -7.11 -27.55 -4.22
CA GLN A 297 -7.47 -28.88 -4.73
C GLN A 297 -7.26 -29.94 -3.65
N ASP A 298 -8.37 -30.58 -3.29
CA ASP A 298 -8.47 -31.70 -2.34
C ASP A 298 -8.02 -33.02 -3.00
N LYS A 299 -7.31 -33.84 -2.20
CA LYS A 299 -7.08 -35.30 -2.25
C LYS A 299 -6.80 -36.00 -3.59
N SER A 300 -5.63 -36.64 -3.67
CA SER A 300 -5.49 -38.06 -4.04
C SER A 300 -4.08 -38.60 -3.75
N GLN A 301 -4.00 -39.51 -2.78
CA GLN A 301 -3.14 -40.71 -2.69
C GLN A 301 -1.62 -40.60 -2.95
N ALA A 302 -0.85 -41.00 -1.93
CA ALA A 302 0.58 -41.28 -1.97
C ALA A 302 0.98 -42.32 -3.04
N PRO A 303 2.27 -42.32 -3.44
CA PRO A 303 3.09 -43.43 -2.97
C PRO A 303 4.46 -43.01 -2.43
N LYS A 304 4.93 -43.80 -1.46
CA LYS A 304 6.29 -43.81 -0.90
C LYS A 304 7.33 -43.90 -2.02
N ASN A 305 8.38 -43.08 -1.96
CA ASN A 305 9.64 -43.44 -2.61
C ASN A 305 10.85 -43.09 -1.75
N THR A 306 11.40 -44.16 -1.18
CA THR A 306 12.77 -44.50 -0.78
C THR A 306 13.84 -43.41 -0.90
N ILE A 307 14.46 -43.13 0.25
CA ILE A 307 15.73 -42.42 0.44
C ILE A 307 16.85 -43.24 -0.22
N ILE A 308 17.64 -42.61 -1.10
CA ILE A 308 18.92 -43.16 -1.56
C ILE A 308 20.01 -42.26 -1.00
N GLU A 309 20.73 -42.75 0.01
CA GLU A 309 21.94 -42.12 0.54
C GLU A 309 23.09 -42.23 -0.49
N PRO A 310 23.89 -41.17 -0.70
CA PRO A 310 25.09 -41.25 -1.53
C PRO A 310 26.22 -41.98 -0.78
N LYS A 311 26.72 -43.07 -1.39
CA LYS A 311 27.89 -43.83 -0.93
C LYS A 311 29.16 -42.98 -0.96
N THR A 312 29.93 -43.07 0.13
CA THR A 312 31.30 -42.60 0.28
C THR A 312 32.24 -43.33 -0.70
N PRO A 313 33.19 -42.65 -1.38
CA PRO A 313 34.22 -43.33 -2.16
C PRO A 313 35.31 -43.89 -1.24
N GLN A 314 35.64 -45.17 -1.40
CA GLN A 314 36.80 -45.80 -0.80
C GLN A 314 38.08 -45.47 -1.58
N GLU A 315 39.18 -45.46 -0.83
CA GLU A 315 40.57 -45.27 -1.23
C GLU A 315 41.02 -46.29 -2.30
N GLU A 316 41.76 -45.79 -3.29
CA GLU A 316 42.89 -46.46 -3.94
C GLU A 316 44.02 -45.45 -4.14
#